data_AF-A0A0F9BNU9-F1
#
_entry.id   AF-A0A0F9BNU9-F1
#
_cell.length_a   1.000
_cell.length_b   1.000
_cell.length_c   1.000
_cell.angle_alpha   90.00
_cell.angle_beta   90.00
_cell.angle_gamma   90.00
#
_symmetry.space_group_name_H-M   'P 1'
#
loop_
_entity.id
_entity.type
_entity.pdbx_description
1 polymer ?
#
loop_
_entity_poly.entity_id
_entity_poly.type
_entity_poly.pdbx_seq_one_letter_code
_entity_poly.pdbx_strand_id
1 'polypeptide(L)' 'MKKSITIQKVVTRNFILDFWTSIQNLVGINLTAYERMIKKGTNQNEEELKIKKIKLSWYRYEITQLTNGAIAIMLYGDRK' A
#
# COMPACT_ATOMS: atom_id res chain seq x y z
N MET A 1 0.32 -26.95 -9.59
CA MET A 1 0.89 -25.63 -9.93
C MET A 1 0.33 -24.60 -8.97
N LYS A 2 1.19 -23.83 -8.29
CA LYS A 2 0.72 -22.68 -7.53
C LYS A 2 0.16 -21.62 -8.50
N LYS A 3 -0.95 -20.98 -8.13
CA LYS A 3 -1.57 -19.93 -8.96
C LYS A 3 -0.98 -18.59 -8.56
N SER A 4 -0.31 -17.94 -9.50
CA SER A 4 0.23 -16.60 -9.30
C SER A 4 -0.88 -15.56 -9.21
N ILE A 5 -0.67 -14.53 -8.40
CA ILE A 5 -1.56 -13.39 -8.25
C ILE A 5 -0.76 -12.10 -8.27
N THR A 6 -1.34 -11.10 -8.93
CA THR A 6 -0.87 -9.72 -8.93
C THR A 6 -2.01 -8.83 -8.45
N ILE A 7 -1.73 -7.95 -7.49
CA ILE A 7 -2.65 -6.90 -7.04
C ILE A 7 -1.93 -5.57 -7.17
N GLN A 8 -2.55 -4.60 -7.84
CA GLN A 8 -1.99 -3.26 -8.02
C GLN A 8 -2.86 -2.23 -7.31
N LYS A 9 -2.22 -1.33 -6.58
CA LYS A 9 -2.84 -0.15 -5.97
C LYS A 9 -2.06 1.09 -6.33
N VAL A 10 -2.76 2.11 -6.79
CA VAL A 10 -2.20 3.44 -7.01
C VAL A 10 -2.69 4.34 -5.89
N VAL A 11 -1.76 4.94 -5.16
CA VAL A 11 -2.04 5.87 -4.07
C VAL A 11 -1.49 7.23 -4.45
N THR A 12 -2.35 8.24 -4.46
CA THR A 12 -1.98 9.64 -4.69
C THR A 12 -1.89 10.39 -3.38
N ARG A 13 -1.06 11.46 -3.35
CA ARG A 13 -1.10 12.47 -2.29
C ARG A 13 -2.40 13.28 -2.44
N ASN A 14 -3.52 12.76 -1.96
CA ASN A 14 -4.75 13.55 -1.90
C ASN A 14 -4.77 14.39 -0.61
N PHE A 15 -5.35 15.59 -0.69
CA PHE A 15 -5.57 16.62 0.34
C PHE A 15 -5.89 16.12 1.78
N ILE A 16 -6.53 14.94 1.92
CA ILE A 16 -6.86 14.32 3.21
C ILE A 16 -5.62 13.81 3.95
N LEU A 17 -4.60 13.32 3.22
CA LEU A 17 -3.30 12.96 3.82
C LEU A 17 -2.64 14.19 4.45
N ASP A 18 -2.78 15.38 3.86
CA ASP A 18 -2.21 16.60 4.41
C ASP A 18 -2.93 17.05 5.69
N PHE A 19 -4.26 16.96 5.71
CA PHE A 19 -5.05 17.22 6.93
C PHE A 19 -4.66 16.30 8.09
N TRP A 20 -4.45 15.00 7.81
CA TRP A 20 -4.02 14.04 8.83
C TRP A 20 -2.54 14.19 9.20
N THR A 21 -1.71 14.71 8.29
CA THR A 21 -0.31 15.04 8.56
C THR A 21 -0.19 16.14 9.61
N SER A 22 -1.02 17.19 9.51
CA SER A 22 -1.06 18.27 10.50
C SER A 22 -1.48 17.78 11.90
N ILE A 23 -2.40 16.80 11.97
CA ILE A 23 -2.85 16.22 13.24
C ILE A 23 -1.82 15.23 13.81
N GLN A 24 -1.20 14.38 12.98
CA GLN A 24 -0.20 13.40 13.43
C GLN A 24 1.12 14.04 13.86
N ASN A 25 1.52 15.14 13.23
CA ASN A 25 2.66 15.95 13.68
C ASN A 25 2.43 16.52 15.08
N LEU A 26 1.16 16.74 15.47
CA LEU A 26 0.76 17.18 16.80
C LEU A 26 0.83 16.04 17.85
N VAL A 27 0.78 14.78 17.42
CA VAL A 27 0.76 13.57 18.26
C VAL A 27 2.10 12.80 18.23
N GLY A 28 3.15 13.37 17.59
CA GLY A 28 4.51 12.83 17.62
C GLY A 28 4.74 11.57 16.76
N ILE A 29 3.80 11.18 15.89
CA ILE A 29 3.96 10.03 14.99
C ILE A 29 4.59 10.53 13.68
N ASN A 30 5.91 10.49 13.61
CA ASN A 30 6.70 11.10 12.54
C ASN A 30 6.88 10.19 11.32
N LEU A 31 5.78 9.67 10.76
CA LEU A 31 5.83 8.97 9.47
C LEU A 31 5.86 10.00 8.33
N THR A 32 6.79 9.85 7.40
CA THR A 32 6.82 10.71 6.21
C THR A 32 5.57 10.49 5.36
N ALA A 33 5.17 11.50 4.57
CA ALA A 33 4.03 11.37 3.66
C ALA A 33 4.18 10.16 2.71
N TYR A 34 5.40 9.86 2.31
CA TYR A 34 5.73 8.71 1.46
C TYR A 34 5.50 7.37 2.18
N GLU A 35 6.02 7.19 3.39
CA GLU A 35 5.81 5.98 4.18
C GLU A 35 4.33 5.75 4.50
N ARG A 36 3.57 6.81 4.74
CA ARG A 36 2.12 6.72 4.92
C ARG A 36 1.41 6.22 3.67
N MET A 37 1.80 6.71 2.49
CA MET A 37 1.24 6.23 1.24
C MET A 37 1.57 4.76 1.02
N ILE A 38 2.80 4.34 1.32
CA ILE A 38 3.21 2.93 1.25
C ILE A 38 2.33 2.09 2.16
N LYS A 39 2.26 2.45 3.44
CA LYS A 39 1.47 1.76 4.45
C LYS A 39 -0.01 1.67 4.06
N LYS A 40 -0.57 2.75 3.49
CA LYS A 40 -1.95 2.77 3.00
C LYS A 40 -2.15 1.76 1.88
N GLY A 41 -1.29 1.75 0.86
CA GLY A 41 -1.45 0.83 -0.26
C GLY A 41 -1.16 -0.63 0.11
N THR A 42 -0.22 -0.90 1.03
CA THR A 42 -0.02 -2.26 1.58
C THR A 42 -1.22 -2.73 2.38
N ASN A 43 -1.81 -1.88 3.22
CA ASN A 43 -3.03 -2.22 3.97
C ASN A 43 -4.19 -2.53 3.02
N GLN A 44 -4.36 -1.76 1.95
CA GLN A 44 -5.38 -2.03 0.91
C GLN A 44 -5.16 -3.39 0.23
N ASN A 45 -3.90 -3.75 -0.05
CA ASN A 45 -3.56 -5.06 -0.59
C ASN A 45 -3.89 -6.19 0.40
N GLU A 46 -3.57 -6.02 1.68
CA GLU A 46 -3.91 -7.00 2.72
C GLU A 46 -5.41 -7.16 2.93
N GLU A 47 -6.17 -6.06 2.95
CA GLU A 47 -7.63 -6.10 3.03
C GLU A 47 -8.23 -6.85 1.84
N GLU A 48 -7.71 -6.61 0.63
CA GLU A 48 -8.16 -7.33 -0.56
C GLU A 48 -7.84 -8.83 -0.49
N LEU A 49 -6.65 -9.20 -0.02
CA LEU A 49 -6.30 -10.61 0.23
C LEU A 49 -7.23 -11.26 1.26
N LYS A 50 -7.56 -10.54 2.35
CA LYS A 50 -8.47 -11.01 3.39
C LYS A 50 -9.88 -11.20 2.85
N ILE A 51 -10.43 -10.23 2.12
CA ILE A 51 -11.76 -10.29 1.49
C ILE A 51 -11.82 -11.47 0.52
N LYS A 52 -10.79 -11.65 -0.30
CA LYS A 52 -10.71 -12.76 -1.26
C LYS A 52 -10.34 -14.11 -0.62
N LYS A 53 -10.09 -14.14 0.70
CA LYS A 53 -9.63 -15.32 1.48
C LYS A 53 -8.40 -15.99 0.85
N ILE A 54 -7.50 -15.20 0.29
CA ILE A 54 -6.29 -15.70 -0.38
C ILE A 54 -5.15 -15.74 0.63
N LYS A 55 -4.60 -16.94 0.84
CA LYS A 55 -3.33 -17.12 1.56
C LYS A 55 -2.20 -17.25 0.55
N LEU A 56 -1.15 -16.45 0.74
CA LEU A 56 0.04 -16.48 -0.11
C LEU A 56 1.11 -17.37 0.54
N SER A 57 1.78 -18.18 -0.27
CA SER A 57 2.93 -18.99 0.16
C SER A 57 4.26 -18.22 0.09
N TRP A 58 4.34 -17.26 -0.83
CA TRP A 58 5.37 -16.23 -0.90
C TRP A 58 4.72 -14.97 -1.48
N TYR A 59 5.27 -13.80 -1.14
CA TYR A 59 4.86 -12.55 -1.74
C TYR A 59 5.99 -11.53 -1.78
N ARG A 60 5.89 -10.57 -2.70
CA ARG A 60 6.81 -9.43 -2.85
C ARG A 60 6.01 -8.17 -3.17
N TYR A 61 6.38 -7.07 -2.53
CA TYR A 61 5.91 -5.75 -2.92
C TYR A 61 6.93 -5.07 -3.84
N GLU A 62 6.44 -4.44 -4.88
CA GLU A 62 7.18 -3.53 -5.73
C GLU A 62 6.53 -2.16 -5.65
N ILE A 63 7.32 -1.16 -5.26
CA ILE A 63 6.86 0.20 -5.05
C ILE A 63 7.53 1.07 -6.10
N THR A 64 6.74 1.67 -6.97
CA THR A 64 7.21 2.56 -8.03
C THR A 64 6.66 3.95 -7.78
N GLN A 65 7.54 4.94 -7.73
CA GLN A 65 7.11 6.34 -7.69
C GLN A 65 6.62 6.76 -9.08
N LEU A 66 5.42 7.30 -9.13
CA LEU A 66 4.81 7.83 -10.35
C LEU A 66 4.97 9.35 -10.39
N THR A 67 4.58 9.95 -11.52
CA THR A 67 4.52 11.40 -11.68
C THR A 67 3.55 12.02 -10.66
N ASN A 68 3.73 13.31 -10.35
CA ASN A 68 2.87 14.09 -9.46
C ASN A 68 2.79 13.58 -8.01
N GLY A 69 3.82 12.86 -7.54
CA GLY A 69 3.91 12.41 -6.14
C GLY A 69 2.98 11.25 -5.81
N ALA A 70 2.44 10.56 -6.82
CA ALA A 70 1.73 9.29 -6.63
C ALA A 70 2.72 8.12 -6.50
N ILE A 71 2.27 7.02 -5.90
CA ILE A 71 3.01 5.76 -5.86
C ILE A 71 2.12 4.63 -6.36
N ALA A 72 2.71 3.72 -7.13
CA ALA A 72 2.13 2.43 -7.45
C ALA A 72 2.73 1.38 -6.51
N ILE A 73 1.88 0.58 -5.87
CA ILE A 73 2.27 -0.57 -5.06
C ILE A 73 1.71 -1.82 -5.71
N MET A 74 2.60 -2.68 -6.17
CA MET A 74 2.29 -3.94 -6.81
C MET A 74 2.66 -5.08 -5.86
N LEU A 75 1.70 -5.94 -5.57
CA LEU A 75 1.87 -7.16 -4.81
C LEU A 75 1.94 -8.33 -5.81
N TYR A 76 3.03 -9.06 -5.77
CA TYR A 76 3.20 -10.33 -6.47
C TYR A 76 3.23 -11.47 -5.47
N GLY A 77 2.71 -12.63 -5.83
CA GLY A 77 2.88 -13.82 -5.01
C GLY A 77 2.17 -15.03 -5.57
N ASP A 78 2.35 -16.16 -4.92
CA ASP A 78 1.64 -17.39 -5.25
C ASP A 78 0.71 -17.82 -4.14
N ARG A 79 -0.51 -18.24 -4.52
CA ARG A 79 -1.46 -18.83 -3.60
C ARG A 79 -0.91 -20.13 -3.00
N LYS A 80 -1.12 -20.30 -1.69
CA LYS A 80 -0.83 -21.54 -0.97
C LYS A 80 -1.83 -22.63 -1.32
#